data_AF-A0A975I091-F1
#
_entry.id   AF-A0A975I091-F1
#
_cell.length_a   1.000
_cell.length_b   1.000
_cell.length_c   1.000
_cell.angle_alpha   90.00
_cell.angle_beta   90.00
_cell.angle_gamma   90.00
#
_symmetry.space_group_name_H-M   'P 1'
#
loop_
_entity.id
_entity.type
_entity.pdbx_description
1 polymer ?
#
loop_
_entity_poly.entity_id
_entity_poly.type
_entity_poly.pdbx_seq_one_letter_code
_entity_poly.pdbx_strand_id
1 'polypeptide(L)'
;MPTDSLLTLKLPEGYSFADLKLRRCEDDAIDLDMDLVKKVCSINGLDFQKVLQNPGPVVTTILTVWYKTHIADGGEPDPVMEELKTQGPRLN
;
A
#
# COMPACT_ATOMS: atom_id res chain seq x y z
N MET A 1 0.44 19.75 -18.04
CA MET A 1 0.02 18.69 -17.11
C MET A 1 0.47 17.36 -17.70
N PRO A 2 1.67 16.82 -17.40
CA PRO A 2 2.00 15.49 -17.89
C PRO A 2 1.58 14.45 -16.85
N THR A 3 0.49 13.78 -17.21
CA THR A 3 0.25 12.34 -17.06
C THR A 3 0.47 11.76 -15.67
N ASP A 4 -0.65 11.65 -14.96
CA ASP A 4 -0.95 10.63 -13.94
C ASP A 4 -0.77 9.23 -14.57
N SER A 5 0.48 8.86 -14.87
CA SER A 5 0.83 7.47 -15.12
C SER A 5 0.77 6.81 -13.76
N LEU A 6 -0.45 6.47 -13.33
CA LEU A 6 -0.66 5.44 -12.34
C LEU A 6 0.16 4.25 -12.83
N LEU A 7 1.35 4.10 -12.24
CA LEU A 7 2.14 2.89 -12.33
C LEU A 7 1.15 1.76 -12.19
N THR A 8 0.98 0.96 -13.25
CA THR A 8 0.08 -0.19 -13.24
C THR A 8 0.75 -1.24 -12.36
N LEU A 9 0.68 -1.01 -11.05
CA LEU A 9 1.34 -1.80 -10.04
C LEU A 9 0.69 -3.18 -10.06
N LYS A 10 1.44 -4.18 -10.49
CA LYS A 10 0.99 -5.57 -10.47
C LYS A 10 0.92 -6.03 -9.02
N LEU A 11 -0.19 -6.63 -8.63
CA LEU A 11 -0.38 -7.26 -7.33
C LEU A 11 -0.07 -8.76 -7.43
N PRO A 12 0.44 -9.39 -6.36
CA PRO A 12 0.76 -10.80 -6.36
C PRO A 12 -0.52 -11.64 -6.41
N GLU A 13 -0.56 -12.63 -7.30
CA GLU A 13 -1.68 -13.57 -7.39
C GLU A 13 -1.78 -14.45 -6.13
N GLY A 14 -3.01 -14.81 -5.77
CA GLY A 14 -3.28 -15.67 -4.62
C GLY A 14 -3.21 -14.98 -3.25
N TYR A 15 -3.10 -13.65 -3.22
CA TYR A 15 -3.13 -12.85 -1.99
C TYR A 15 -4.26 -11.84 -2.03
N SER A 16 -4.90 -11.67 -0.88
CA SER A 16 -5.90 -10.65 -0.60
C SER A 16 -5.27 -9.44 0.08
N PHE A 17 -6.03 -8.35 0.21
CA PHE A 17 -5.58 -7.19 0.97
C PHE A 17 -5.33 -7.51 2.45
N ALA A 18 -6.16 -8.38 3.05
CA ALA A 18 -6.03 -8.77 4.45
C ALA A 18 -4.71 -9.50 4.76
N ASP A 19 -4.09 -10.13 3.77
CA ASP A 19 -2.79 -10.81 3.93
C ASP A 19 -1.64 -9.84 4.19
N LEU A 20 -1.80 -8.54 3.85
CA LEU A 20 -0.86 -7.48 4.24
C LEU A 20 -0.77 -7.29 5.74
N LYS A 21 -1.76 -7.78 6.52
CA LYS A 21 -1.84 -7.62 7.97
C LYS A 21 -1.64 -6.18 8.41
N LEU A 22 -2.21 -5.25 7.64
CA LEU A 22 -2.09 -3.82 7.89
C LEU A 22 -2.68 -3.50 9.27
N ARG A 23 -1.89 -2.82 10.10
CA ARG A 23 -2.28 -2.41 11.45
C ARG A 23 -1.67 -1.09 11.81
N ARG A 24 -2.33 -0.35 12.69
CA ARG A 24 -1.73 0.80 13.37
C ARG A 24 -0.73 0.35 14.43
N CYS A 25 0.31 1.14 14.59
CA CYS A 25 1.30 1.05 15.64
C CYS A 25 1.29 2.32 16.49
N GLU A 26 2.13 2.34 17.52
CA GLU A 26 2.42 3.55 18.30
C GLU A 26 2.93 4.68 17.38
N ASP A 27 2.79 5.93 17.83
CA ASP A 27 3.24 7.13 17.11
C ASP A 27 2.65 7.31 15.70
N ASP A 28 1.39 6.92 15.51
CA ASP A 28 0.65 6.99 14.23
C ASP A 28 1.28 6.17 13.07
N ALA A 29 2.26 5.33 13.37
CA ALA A 29 2.90 4.46 12.39
C ALA A 29 1.96 3.33 11.94
N ILE A 30 2.33 2.69 10.82
CA ILE A 30 1.68 1.48 10.33
C ILE A 30 2.67 0.33 10.28
N ASP A 31 2.18 -0.87 10.55
CA ASP A 31 2.90 -2.13 10.35
C ASP A 31 2.16 -2.98 9.32
N LEU A 32 2.94 -3.70 8.50
CA LEU A 32 2.47 -4.48 7.36
C LEU A 32 3.48 -5.57 6.99
N ASP A 33 3.01 -6.57 6.25
CA ASP A 33 3.83 -7.69 5.79
C ASP A 33 4.85 -7.25 4.72
N MET A 34 6.09 -7.02 5.15
CA MET A 34 7.17 -6.60 4.27
C MET A 34 7.64 -7.67 3.28
N ASP A 35 7.34 -8.96 3.52
CA ASP A 35 7.61 -10.02 2.54
C ASP A 35 6.64 -9.90 1.35
N LEU A 36 5.39 -9.50 1.58
CA LEU A 36 4.46 -9.14 0.51
C LEU A 36 4.87 -7.89 -0.24
N VAL A 37 5.34 -6.85 0.45
CA VAL A 37 5.91 -5.65 -0.18
C VAL A 37 7.08 -6.04 -1.09
N LYS A 38 7.99 -6.90 -0.62
CA LYS A 38 9.11 -7.43 -1.41
C LYS A 38 8.64 -8.19 -2.64
N LYS A 39 7.57 -8.99 -2.52
CA LYS A 39 6.98 -9.73 -3.64
C LYS A 39 6.40 -8.79 -4.70
N VAL A 40 5.65 -7.77 -4.26
CA VAL A 40 5.16 -6.70 -5.15
C VAL A 40 6.33 -5.99 -5.85
N CYS A 41 7.40 -5.67 -5.11
CA CYS A 41 8.59 -5.05 -5.71
C CYS A 41 9.20 -5.95 -6.80
N SER A 42 9.37 -7.24 -6.52
CA SER A 42 9.97 -8.20 -7.46
C SER A 42 9.18 -8.31 -8.78
N ILE A 43 7.85 -8.38 -8.72
CA ILE A 43 7.02 -8.53 -9.94
C ILE A 43 6.90 -7.24 -10.76
N ASN A 44 7.20 -6.08 -10.15
CA ASN A 44 7.19 -4.77 -10.79
C ASN A 44 8.59 -4.25 -11.15
N GLY A 45 9.66 -5.02 -10.89
CA GLY A 45 11.03 -4.59 -11.14
C GLY A 45 11.50 -3.44 -10.23
N LEU A 46 10.91 -3.29 -9.05
CA LEU A 46 11.32 -2.30 -8.05
C LEU A 46 12.45 -2.86 -7.18
N ASP A 47 13.41 -2.00 -6.84
CA ASP A 47 14.53 -2.35 -5.96
C ASP A 47 14.09 -2.30 -4.49
N PHE A 48 13.85 -3.47 -3.90
CA PHE A 48 13.43 -3.58 -2.51
C PHE A 48 14.44 -2.98 -1.52
N GLN A 49 15.75 -2.98 -1.82
CA GLN A 49 16.73 -2.38 -0.93
C GLN A 49 16.57 -0.85 -0.86
N LYS A 50 16.22 -0.20 -1.97
CA LYS A 50 15.88 1.23 -1.98
C LYS A 50 14.56 1.50 -1.27
N VAL A 51 13.59 0.58 -1.36
CA VAL A 51 12.33 0.68 -0.61
C VAL A 51 12.58 0.64 0.90
N LEU A 52 13.47 -0.21 1.39
CA LEU A 52 13.80 -0.23 2.83
C LEU A 52 14.41 1.08 3.33
N GLN A 53 15.14 1.81 2.47
CA GLN A 53 15.73 3.11 2.82
C GLN A 53 14.71 4.24 2.86
N ASN A 54 13.68 4.19 2.01
CA ASN A 54 12.61 5.16 1.97
C ASN A 54 11.28 4.47 1.59
N PRO A 55 10.61 3.82 2.57
CA PRO A 55 9.46 2.96 2.27
C PRO A 55 8.22 3.75 1.91
N GLY A 56 8.08 4.98 2.42
CA GLY A 56 6.85 5.79 2.31
C GLY A 56 6.25 5.82 0.90
N PRO A 57 6.96 6.30 -0.14
CA PRO A 57 6.38 6.42 -1.47
C PRO A 57 5.88 5.09 -2.06
N VAL A 58 6.65 4.01 -1.90
CA VAL A 58 6.30 2.71 -2.49
C VAL A 58 5.21 2.02 -1.66
N VAL A 59 5.30 2.05 -0.34
CA VAL A 59 4.28 1.48 0.56
C VAL A 59 2.95 2.20 0.36
N THR A 60 2.92 3.54 0.30
CA THR A 60 1.69 4.30 0.02
C THR A 60 1.08 3.92 -1.32
N THR A 61 1.90 3.71 -2.36
CA THR A 61 1.42 3.27 -3.69
C THR A 61 0.82 1.87 -3.62
N ILE A 62 1.50 0.92 -2.96
CA ILE A 62 1.02 -0.46 -2.78
C ILE A 62 -0.32 -0.47 -2.05
N LEU A 63 -0.41 0.20 -0.90
CA LEU A 63 -1.64 0.25 -0.10
C LEU A 63 -2.80 0.88 -0.89
N THR A 64 -2.54 1.97 -1.60
CA THR A 64 -3.57 2.66 -2.38
C THR A 64 -4.10 1.80 -3.51
N VAL A 65 -3.22 1.17 -4.29
CA VAL A 65 -3.64 0.34 -5.43
C VAL A 65 -4.34 -0.92 -4.94
N TRP A 66 -3.73 -1.65 -4.00
CA TRP A 66 -4.28 -2.91 -3.50
C TRP A 66 -5.63 -2.70 -2.81
N TYR A 67 -5.76 -1.63 -2.03
CA TYR A 67 -7.03 -1.34 -1.37
C TYR A 67 -8.13 -0.95 -2.36
N LYS A 68 -7.80 -0.16 -3.39
CA LYS A 68 -8.76 0.15 -4.47
C LYS A 68 -9.23 -1.12 -5.19
N THR A 69 -8.32 -2.03 -5.51
CA THR A 69 -8.67 -3.33 -6.11
C THR A 69 -9.55 -4.15 -5.17
N HIS A 70 -9.19 -4.26 -3.89
CA HIS A 70 -9.98 -4.98 -2.88
C HIS A 70 -11.43 -4.49 -2.79
N ILE A 71 -11.64 -3.17 -2.76
CA ILE A 71 -13.00 -2.59 -2.73
C ILE A 71 -13.74 -2.83 -4.05
N ALA A 72 -13.06 -2.72 -5.19
CA ALA A 72 -13.66 -2.98 -6.50
C ALA A 72 -14.12 -4.45 -6.66
N ASP A 73 -13.41 -5.38 -6.00
CA ASP A 73 -13.73 -6.81 -5.98
C ASP A 73 -14.82 -7.16 -4.94
N GLY A 74 -15.39 -6.16 -4.25
CA GLY A 74 -16.45 -6.34 -3.25
C GLY A 74 -15.95 -6.66 -1.85
N GLY A 75 -14.66 -6.47 -1.58
CA GLY A 75 -14.07 -6.60 -0.26
C GLY A 75 -14.58 -5.53 0.72
N GLU A 76 -14.61 -5.86 2.01
CA GLU A 76 -15.05 -4.93 3.05
C GLU A 76 -14.02 -3.81 3.29
N PRO A 77 -14.47 -2.60 3.65
CA PRO A 77 -13.56 -1.51 4.01
C PRO A 77 -12.61 -1.87 5.14
N ASP A 78 -11.33 -1.55 4.96
CA ASP A 78 -10.31 -1.76 5.99
C ASP A 78 -10.25 -0.54 6.93
N PRO A 79 -10.36 -0.72 8.26
CA PRO A 79 -10.43 0.40 9.20
C PRO A 79 -9.18 1.26 9.20
N VAL A 80 -7.98 0.68 9.01
CA VAL A 80 -6.72 1.44 8.99
C VAL A 80 -6.64 2.28 7.73
N MET A 81 -7.03 1.73 6.57
CA MET A 81 -7.09 2.49 5.32
C MET A 81 -8.12 3.62 5.35
N GLU A 82 -9.30 3.39 5.92
CA GLU A 82 -10.33 4.43 6.05
C GLU A 82 -9.88 5.56 7.00
N GLU A 83 -9.17 5.21 8.07
CA GLU A 83 -8.55 6.20 8.95
C GLU A 83 -7.47 7.01 8.21
N LEU A 84 -6.56 6.35 7.48
CA LEU A 84 -5.50 7.00 6.70
C LEU A 84 -6.07 7.96 5.64
N LYS A 85 -7.18 7.60 4.99
CA LYS A 85 -7.90 8.47 4.04
C LYS A 85 -8.46 9.73 4.73
N THR A 86 -8.97 9.56 5.95
CA THR A 86 -9.58 10.65 6.73
C THR A 86 -8.53 11.61 7.30
N GLN A 87 -7.31 11.12 7.58
CA GLN A 87 -6.17 11.89 8.06
C GLN A 87 -5.38 12.61 6.96
N GLY A 88 -5.98 12.85 5.79
CA GLY A 88 -5.40 13.67 4.70
C GLY A 88 -4.76 14.97 5.20
N PRO A 89 -3.80 15.54 4.46
CA PRO A 89 -2.72 16.38 4.99
C PRO A 89 -3.28 17.39 5.99
N ARG A 90 -3.03 17.15 7.29
CA ARG A 90 -3.31 18.13 8.34
C ARG A 90 -2.36 19.29 8.08
N LEU A 91 -2.82 20.25 7.29
CA LEU A 91 -2.23 21.57 7.13
C LEU A 91 -2.43 22.28 8.48
N ASN A 92 -1.48 22.08 9.39
CA ASN A 92 -1.32 22.89 10.59
C ASN A 92 -0.14 23.84 10.37
#